data_AF-A0A3D9AN27-F1
#
_entry.id   AF-A0A3D9AN27-F1
#
_cell.length_a   1.000
_cell.length_b   1.000
_cell.length_c   1.000
_cell.angle_alpha   90.00
_cell.angle_beta   90.00
_cell.angle_gamma   90.00
#
_symmetry.space_group_name_H-M   'P 1'
#
loop_
_entity.id
_entity.type
_entity.pdbx_description
1 polymer ?
#
loop_
_entity_poly.entity_id
_entity_poly.type
_entity_poly.pdbx_seq_one_letter_code
_entity_poly.pdbx_strand_id
1 'polypeptide(L)'
;MKKTLLTVAFICISLYGYSQYRQPTQYRDPQQLDISGLGNAMTTKQNRYNSNVSKIQNAINKITDHLRNLDISDERKQKLFNAFDTNCIKQMPEINYSSDLQSDQLVKFLYDCVNNQLKNN
;
A
#
# COMPACT_ATOMS: atom_id res chain seq x y z
N MET A 1 -56.17 -28.61 73.39
CA MET A 1 -56.23 -29.35 72.10
C MET A 1 -57.10 -28.59 71.13
N LYS A 2 -56.53 -28.08 70.03
CA LYS A 2 -57.13 -28.02 68.69
C LYS A 2 -56.12 -27.33 67.76
N LYS A 3 -55.80 -28.05 66.68
CA LYS A 3 -54.85 -27.69 65.62
C LYS A 3 -55.54 -26.72 64.66
N THR A 4 -54.84 -25.69 64.19
CA THR A 4 -55.21 -24.96 62.97
C THR A 4 -53.92 -24.44 62.32
N LEU A 5 -53.27 -25.28 61.51
CA LEU A 5 -53.31 -25.29 60.05
C LEU A 5 -52.64 -24.06 59.42
N LEU A 6 -51.34 -24.25 59.14
CA LEU A 6 -50.46 -23.42 58.36
C LEU A 6 -51.09 -23.15 56.98
N THR A 7 -51.27 -21.89 56.60
CA THR A 7 -51.54 -21.47 55.23
C THR A 7 -50.39 -20.59 54.78
N VAL A 8 -49.54 -21.14 53.91
CA VAL A 8 -48.44 -20.41 53.26
C VAL A 8 -49.04 -19.63 52.09
N ALA A 9 -49.14 -18.32 52.23
CA ALA A 9 -49.42 -17.44 51.10
C ALA A 9 -48.12 -17.22 50.33
N PHE A 10 -47.98 -17.84 49.15
CA PHE A 10 -46.97 -17.46 48.17
C PHE A 10 -47.36 -16.10 47.58
N ILE A 11 -46.80 -15.03 48.15
CA ILE A 11 -46.84 -13.71 47.52
C ILE A 11 -45.82 -13.76 46.37
N CYS A 12 -46.30 -13.84 45.14
CA CYS A 12 -45.49 -13.60 43.96
C CYS A 12 -45.03 -12.14 43.99
N ILE A 13 -43.88 -11.86 44.60
CA ILE A 13 -43.16 -10.62 44.39
C ILE A 13 -42.53 -10.74 43.01
N SER A 14 -43.26 -10.33 41.98
CA SER A 14 -42.67 -10.02 40.69
C SER A 14 -41.72 -8.84 40.89
N LEU A 15 -40.44 -9.16 41.10
CA LEU A 15 -39.33 -8.23 40.90
C LEU A 15 -39.36 -7.82 39.42
N TYR A 16 -40.08 -6.74 39.11
CA TYR A 16 -39.96 -6.06 37.84
C TYR A 16 -38.54 -5.45 37.79
N GLY A 17 -37.60 -6.23 37.24
CA GLY A 17 -36.34 -5.70 36.79
C GLY A 17 -36.63 -4.66 35.72
N TYR A 18 -36.38 -3.39 36.03
CA TYR A 18 -36.39 -2.33 35.04
C TYR A 18 -35.35 -2.66 33.96
N SER A 19 -35.79 -3.15 32.80
CA SER A 19 -34.95 -3.18 31.61
C SER A 19 -34.72 -1.73 31.20
N GLN A 20 -33.49 -1.24 31.36
CA GLN A 20 -33.10 0.02 30.75
C GLN A 20 -33.14 -0.17 29.24
N TYR A 21 -34.23 0.28 28.62
CA TYR A 21 -34.34 0.40 27.17
C TYR A 21 -33.18 1.28 26.70
N ARG A 22 -32.20 0.70 26.00
CA ARG A 22 -31.23 1.49 25.25
C ARG A 22 -32.00 2.28 24.21
N GLN A 23 -31.85 3.59 24.23
CA GLN A 23 -32.45 4.43 23.21
C GLN A 23 -31.89 4.03 21.84
N PRO A 24 -32.74 3.97 20.81
CA PRO A 24 -32.29 3.63 19.46
C PRO A 24 -31.23 4.64 19.03
N THR A 25 -30.08 4.15 18.56
CA THR A 25 -29.07 4.99 17.92
C THR A 25 -29.70 5.62 16.69
N GLN A 26 -29.94 6.93 16.73
CA GLN A 26 -30.40 7.66 15.56
C GLN A 26 -29.24 7.76 14.57
N TYR A 27 -29.34 7.04 13.46
CA TYR A 27 -28.39 7.19 12.36
C TYR A 27 -28.54 8.59 11.77
N ARG A 28 -27.40 9.26 11.57
CA ARG A 28 -27.37 10.52 10.84
C ARG A 28 -27.75 10.26 9.39
N ASP A 29 -28.55 11.14 8.81
CA ASP A 29 -28.87 11.08 7.39
C ASP A 29 -27.58 11.06 6.55
N PRO A 30 -27.53 10.27 5.45
CA PRO A 30 -26.37 10.21 4.59
C PRO A 30 -26.00 11.60 4.08
N GLN A 31 -24.74 12.00 4.26
CA GLN A 31 -24.24 13.22 3.62
C GLN A 31 -24.05 12.95 2.13
N GLN A 32 -24.57 13.84 1.29
CA GLN A 32 -24.23 13.86 -0.13
C GLN A 32 -22.76 14.25 -0.28
N LEU A 33 -21.96 13.35 -0.85
CA LEU A 33 -20.55 13.60 -1.15
C LEU A 33 -20.44 14.32 -2.48
N ASP A 34 -19.69 15.43 -2.52
CA ASP A 34 -19.30 16.06 -3.78
C ASP A 34 -18.18 15.23 -4.44
N ILE A 35 -18.52 14.61 -5.56
CA ILE A 35 -17.64 13.72 -6.33
C ILE A 35 -17.03 14.40 -7.56
N SER A 36 -17.36 15.67 -7.81
CA SER A 36 -16.94 16.39 -9.03
C SER A 36 -15.41 16.51 -9.17
N GLY A 37 -14.70 16.61 -8.04
CA GLY A 37 -13.23 16.64 -8.01
C GLY A 37 -12.53 15.29 -8.24
N LEU A 38 -13.26 14.17 -8.13
CA LEU A 38 -12.66 12.83 -8.18
C LEU A 38 -12.11 12.49 -9.57
N GLY A 39 -12.80 12.92 -10.64
CA GLY A 39 -12.34 12.72 -12.02
C GLY A 39 -10.98 13.37 -12.26
N ASN A 40 -10.86 14.66 -11.91
CA ASN A 40 -9.61 15.42 -12.06
C ASN A 40 -8.47 14.85 -11.20
N ALA A 41 -8.77 14.44 -9.97
CA ALA A 41 -7.79 13.83 -9.07
C ALA A 41 -7.29 12.48 -9.62
N MET A 42 -8.20 11.64 -10.14
CA MET A 42 -7.85 10.35 -10.72
C MET A 42 -6.98 10.52 -11.98
N THR A 43 -7.36 11.40 -12.90
CA THR A 43 -6.57 11.72 -14.10
C THR A 43 -5.18 12.22 -13.72
N THR A 44 -5.08 13.13 -12.75
CA THR A 44 -3.78 13.64 -12.27
C THR A 44 -2.91 12.51 -11.72
N LYS A 45 -3.48 11.62 -10.91
CA LYS A 45 -2.75 10.48 -10.34
C LYS A 45 -2.27 9.52 -11.45
N GLN A 46 -3.12 9.20 -12.42
CA GLN A 46 -2.77 8.33 -13.55
C GLN A 46 -1.67 8.95 -14.42
N ASN A 47 -1.73 10.26 -14.67
CA ASN A 47 -0.70 10.95 -15.45
C ASN A 47 0.67 10.90 -14.74
N ARG A 48 0.69 11.10 -13.41
CA ARG A 48 1.92 10.94 -12.62
C ARG A 48 2.44 9.51 -12.69
N TYR A 49 1.58 8.53 -12.50
CA TYR A 49 1.93 7.12 -12.65
C TYR A 49 2.60 6.85 -13.99
N ASN A 50 1.94 7.23 -15.10
CA ASN A 50 2.45 7.00 -16.45
C ASN A 50 3.79 7.70 -16.68
N SER A 51 3.92 8.95 -16.25
CA SER A 51 5.16 9.73 -16.35
C SER A 51 6.31 9.07 -15.60
N ASN A 52 6.05 8.60 -14.38
CA ASN A 52 7.07 7.99 -13.54
C ASN A 52 7.49 6.60 -14.02
N VAL A 53 6.55 5.78 -14.51
CA VAL A 53 6.90 4.52 -15.20
C VAL A 53 7.81 4.79 -16.39
N SER A 54 7.47 5.77 -17.23
CA SER A 54 8.32 6.16 -18.38
C SER A 54 9.70 6.64 -17.94
N LYS A 55 9.78 7.46 -16.88
CA LYS A 55 11.04 7.95 -16.30
C LYS A 55 11.95 6.80 -15.87
N ILE A 56 11.41 5.81 -15.16
CA ILE A 56 12.17 4.64 -14.69
C ILE A 56 12.63 3.79 -15.87
N GLN A 57 11.75 3.51 -16.84
CA GLN A 57 12.11 2.76 -18.04
C GLN A 57 13.22 3.45 -18.83
N ASN A 58 13.15 4.78 -18.96
CA ASN A 58 14.20 5.57 -19.64
C ASN A 58 15.54 5.49 -18.90
N ALA A 59 15.54 5.45 -17.56
CA ALA A 59 16.76 5.26 -16.79
C ALA A 59 17.36 3.87 -17.03
N ILE A 60 16.54 2.81 -17.01
CA ILE A 60 16.98 1.44 -17.32
C ILE A 60 17.59 1.38 -18.73
N ASN A 61 16.90 1.93 -19.74
CA ASN A 61 17.39 1.94 -21.12
C ASN A 61 18.75 2.66 -21.23
N LYS A 62 18.90 3.83 -20.61
CA LYS A 62 20.18 4.57 -20.60
C LYS A 62 21.30 3.77 -19.95
N ILE A 63 21.02 3.08 -18.85
CA ILE A 63 22.01 2.21 -18.19
C ILE A 63 22.38 1.04 -19.11
N THR A 64 21.40 0.36 -19.70
CA THR A 64 21.62 -0.74 -20.64
C THR A 64 22.47 -0.31 -21.84
N ASP A 65 22.16 0.84 -22.44
CA ASP A 65 22.91 1.39 -23.56
C ASP A 65 24.33 1.78 -23.15
N HIS A 66 24.51 2.37 -21.96
CA HIS A 66 25.83 2.66 -21.42
C HIS A 66 26.67 1.39 -21.28
N LEU A 67 26.14 0.34 -20.64
CA LEU A 67 26.81 -0.95 -20.47
C LEU A 67 27.19 -1.60 -21.81
N ARG A 68 26.30 -1.51 -22.82
CA ARG A 68 26.54 -2.05 -24.16
C ARG A 68 27.72 -1.39 -24.86
N ASN A 69 27.84 -0.07 -24.68
CA ASN A 69 28.81 0.78 -25.35
C ASN A 69 30.15 0.93 -24.61
N LEU A 70 30.35 0.23 -23.49
CA LEU A 70 31.65 0.20 -22.82
C LEU A 70 32.73 -0.42 -23.72
N ASP A 71 33.93 0.14 -23.69
CA ASP A 71 35.10 -0.37 -24.39
C ASP A 71 35.80 -1.46 -23.55
N ILE A 72 35.15 -2.62 -23.46
CA ILE A 72 35.59 -3.80 -22.71
C ILE A 72 35.24 -5.07 -23.49
N SER A 73 35.79 -6.21 -23.09
CA SER A 73 35.48 -7.49 -23.73
C SER A 73 34.01 -7.87 -23.61
N ASP A 74 33.49 -8.59 -24.60
CA ASP A 74 32.10 -9.05 -24.63
C ASP A 74 31.76 -9.96 -23.43
N GLU A 75 32.70 -10.81 -23.00
CA GLU A 75 32.54 -11.63 -21.80
C GLU A 75 32.30 -10.76 -20.56
N ARG A 76 33.04 -9.65 -20.43
CA ARG A 76 32.88 -8.74 -19.30
C ARG A 76 31.58 -7.94 -19.39
N LYS A 77 31.15 -7.54 -20.60
CA LYS A 77 29.82 -6.94 -20.81
C LYS A 77 28.72 -7.89 -20.36
N GLN A 78 28.81 -9.17 -20.73
CA GLN A 78 27.80 -10.17 -20.37
C GLN A 78 27.73 -10.38 -18.85
N LYS A 79 28.88 -10.44 -18.15
CA LYS A 79 28.92 -10.47 -16.69
C LYS A 79 28.24 -9.25 -16.07
N LEU A 80 28.54 -8.05 -16.57
CA LEU A 80 27.92 -6.81 -16.10
C LEU A 80 26.41 -6.77 -16.34
N PHE A 81 25.92 -7.23 -17.49
CA PHE A 81 24.48 -7.32 -17.76
C PHE A 81 23.78 -8.29 -16.81
N ASN A 82 24.35 -9.47 -16.60
CA ASN A 82 23.80 -10.48 -15.67
C ASN A 82 23.77 -9.94 -14.23
N ALA A 83 24.83 -9.24 -13.82
CA ALA A 83 24.91 -8.60 -12.51
C ALA A 83 23.90 -7.46 -12.36
N PHE A 84 23.73 -6.62 -13.39
CA PHE A 84 22.72 -5.56 -13.39
C PHE A 84 21.29 -6.12 -13.30
N ASP A 85 20.97 -7.17 -14.08
CA ASP A 85 19.67 -7.84 -14.00
C ASP A 85 19.42 -8.44 -12.61
N THR A 86 20.37 -9.22 -12.09
CA THR A 86 20.19 -9.99 -10.86
C THR A 86 20.24 -9.13 -9.60
N ASN A 87 21.18 -8.18 -9.55
CA ASN A 87 21.47 -7.41 -8.34
C ASN A 87 20.77 -6.05 -8.32
N CYS A 88 20.39 -5.50 -9.48
CA CYS A 88 19.73 -4.19 -9.55
C CYS A 88 18.25 -4.33 -9.94
N ILE A 89 17.93 -4.94 -11.08
CA ILE A 89 16.54 -5.00 -11.57
C ILE A 89 15.66 -5.93 -10.71
N LYS A 90 16.11 -7.16 -10.45
CA LYS A 90 15.35 -8.12 -9.63
C LYS A 90 15.26 -7.74 -8.15
N GLN A 91 16.13 -6.84 -7.69
CA GLN A 91 16.16 -6.34 -6.31
C GLN A 91 15.52 -4.94 -6.18
N MET A 92 14.80 -4.47 -7.21
CA MET A 92 14.13 -3.18 -7.14
C MET A 92 13.11 -3.16 -5.99
N PRO A 93 13.16 -2.14 -5.11
CA PRO A 93 12.15 -2.01 -4.07
C PRO A 93 10.78 -1.75 -4.68
N GLU A 94 9.74 -2.24 -4.02
CA GLU A 94 8.36 -1.87 -4.36
C GLU A 94 8.13 -0.38 -4.07
N ILE A 95 7.50 0.31 -5.01
CA ILE A 95 7.22 1.74 -4.89
C ILE A 95 5.80 2.09 -5.33
N ASN A 96 5.32 3.22 -4.83
CA ASN A 96 4.17 3.91 -5.39
C ASN A 96 4.59 4.75 -6.60
N TYR A 97 4.35 4.25 -7.80
CA TYR A 97 4.63 4.95 -9.06
C TYR A 97 3.84 6.26 -9.24
N SER A 98 2.78 6.51 -8.47
CA SER A 98 2.13 7.83 -8.44
C SER A 98 2.87 8.86 -7.58
N SER A 99 3.97 8.48 -6.92
CA SER A 99 4.83 9.36 -6.11
C SER A 99 6.11 9.68 -6.87
N ASP A 100 6.32 10.98 -7.13
CA ASP A 100 7.55 11.44 -7.79
C ASP A 100 8.78 11.16 -6.92
N LEU A 101 8.69 11.39 -5.61
CA LEU A 101 9.77 11.13 -4.66
C LEU A 101 10.24 9.66 -4.69
N GLN A 102 9.31 8.70 -4.62
CA GLN A 102 9.69 7.29 -4.62
C GLN A 102 10.24 6.85 -5.98
N SER A 103 9.70 7.40 -7.06
CA SER A 103 10.17 7.13 -8.42
C SER A 103 11.59 7.68 -8.64
N ASP A 104 11.89 8.87 -8.14
CA ASP A 104 13.21 9.49 -8.21
C ASP A 104 14.23 8.73 -7.34
N GLN A 105 13.80 8.26 -6.16
CA GLN A 105 14.61 7.39 -5.30
C GLN A 105 14.95 6.06 -5.97
N LEU A 106 14.00 5.45 -6.70
CA LEU A 106 14.23 4.22 -7.44
C LEU A 106 15.20 4.44 -8.61
N VAL A 107 15.08 5.54 -9.34
CA VAL A 107 16.05 5.92 -10.38
C VAL A 107 17.46 6.08 -9.78
N LYS A 108 17.58 6.76 -8.64
CA LYS A 108 18.85 6.89 -7.93
C LYS A 108 19.42 5.53 -7.52
N PHE A 109 18.59 4.65 -6.96
CA PHE A 109 18.96 3.28 -6.61
C PHE A 109 19.53 2.52 -7.82
N LEU A 110 18.91 2.61 -8.99
CA LEU A 110 19.38 1.93 -10.20
C LEU A 110 20.78 2.42 -10.62
N TYR A 111 21.02 3.74 -10.60
CA TYR A 111 22.33 4.29 -10.91
C TYR A 111 23.39 3.93 -9.86
N ASP A 112 23.06 4.03 -8.58
CA ASP A 112 23.97 3.65 -7.48
C ASP A 112 24.33 2.15 -7.57
N CYS A 113 23.35 1.30 -7.88
CA CYS A 113 23.55 -0.13 -8.02
C CYS A 113 24.46 -0.48 -9.21
N VAL A 114 24.22 0.07 -10.41
CA VAL A 114 25.08 -0.23 -11.58
C VAL A 114 26.49 0.33 -11.39
N ASN A 115 26.65 1.50 -10.76
CA ASN A 115 27.95 2.05 -10.43
C ASN A 115 28.74 1.15 -9.47
N ASN A 116 28.04 0.48 -8.54
CA ASN A 116 28.65 -0.52 -7.68
C ASN A 116 29.09 -1.75 -8.49
N GLN A 117 28.24 -2.26 -9.39
CA GLN A 117 28.59 -3.40 -10.25
C GLN A 117 29.82 -3.10 -11.12
N LEU A 118 29.93 -1.89 -11.68
CA LEU A 118 31.07 -1.45 -12.50
C LEU A 118 32.39 -1.36 -11.74
N LYS A 119 32.36 -1.11 -10.43
CA LYS A 119 33.57 -1.03 -9.60
C LYS A 119 34.08 -2.41 -9.18
N ASN A 120 33.19 -3.38 -9.08
CA ASN A 120 33.45 -4.69 -8.48
C ASN A 120 33.49 -5.86 -9.48
N ASN A 121 33.22 -5.62 -10.76
CA ASN A 121 33.34 -6.58 -11.86
C ASN A 121 34.26 -6.03 -12.97
#